data_AF-A0A6G4ZYM9-F1
#
_entry.id   AF-A0A6G4ZYM9-F1
#
_cell.length_a   1.000
_cell.length_b   1.000
_cell.length_c   1.000
_cell.angle_alpha   90.00
_cell.angle_beta   90.00
_cell.angle_gamma   90.00
#
_symmetry.space_group_name_H-M   'P 1'
#
loop_
_entity.id
_entity.type
_entity.pdbx_description
1 polymer ?
#
loop_
_entity_poly.entity_id
_entity_poly.type
_entity_poly.pdbx_seq_one_letter_code
_entity_poly.pdbx_strand_id
1 'polypeptide(L)'
;NDLLAFEGKLANITARPEERRNFIILYRRATIAELERNFTHIPIRALLQREFSLANITLADDETIETISLAYYAKLDEFLRCADPDTLYNYAGLRRMLGWASVGSKEYRNAWFELKKVRYGLRKEKPRWEECVQSVNDKMSESVGYLYVQQKFSQEAKQEVLDMASRIMAAFNKSLQEIEWMDEQTKCQAEEKLQKMERKLHILTGSSMRRTSKDFIDIYQSCPQKTLTGNAVLGVAEQWIQNEEATATIRQKCRVVRRCCRGECV
;
A
#
# COMPACT_ATOMS: atom_id res chain seq x y z
N ASN A 1 -16.65 17.79 19.14
CA ASN A 1 -16.07 17.03 20.27
C ASN A 1 -16.46 15.57 20.25
N ASP A 2 -17.67 15.22 19.82
CA ASP A 2 -18.17 13.83 19.89
C ASP A 2 -17.43 12.84 18.98
N LEU A 3 -17.07 13.24 17.75
CA LEU A 3 -16.29 12.38 16.84
C LEU A 3 -14.87 12.08 17.35
N LEU A 4 -14.25 13.03 18.04
CA LEU A 4 -12.93 12.84 18.63
C LEU A 4 -13.01 11.92 19.85
N ALA A 5 -14.04 12.08 20.68
CA ALA A 5 -14.30 11.16 21.79
C ALA A 5 -14.58 9.74 21.28
N PHE A 6 -15.33 9.62 20.17
CA PHE A 6 -15.58 8.35 19.49
C PHE A 6 -14.28 7.71 18.97
N GLU A 7 -13.43 8.48 18.30
CA GLU A 7 -12.09 8.03 17.88
C GLU A 7 -11.23 7.59 19.07
N GLY A 8 -11.30 8.32 20.20
CA GLY A 8 -10.61 7.95 21.44
C GLY A 8 -11.07 6.60 22.00
N LYS A 9 -12.37 6.32 21.98
CA LYS A 9 -12.91 5.00 22.39
C LYS A 9 -12.43 3.88 21.46
N LEU A 10 -12.43 4.12 20.15
CA LEU A 10 -11.90 3.18 19.15
C LEU A 10 -10.39 2.95 19.30
N ALA A 11 -9.63 4.00 19.62
CA ALA A 11 -8.20 3.88 19.89
C ALA A 11 -7.94 3.02 21.14
N ASN A 12 -8.78 3.14 22.17
CA ASN A 12 -8.62 2.39 23.42
C ASN A 12 -8.86 0.88 23.27
N ILE A 13 -9.74 0.46 22.35
CA ILE A 13 -9.94 -0.97 22.07
C ILE A 13 -8.83 -1.58 21.18
N THR A 14 -8.05 -0.73 20.51
CA THR A 14 -6.94 -1.17 19.65
C THR A 14 -5.78 -1.69 20.50
N ALA A 15 -5.28 -2.89 20.18
CA ALA A 15 -4.13 -3.48 20.86
C ALA A 15 -2.88 -2.57 20.75
N ARG A 16 -2.09 -2.54 21.82
CA ARG A 16 -0.87 -1.71 21.87
C ARG A 16 0.16 -2.21 20.86
N PRO A 17 1.07 -1.35 20.36
CA PRO A 17 2.09 -1.76 19.39
C PRO A 17 2.94 -2.96 19.83
N GLU A 18 3.19 -3.12 21.14
CA GLU A 18 3.99 -4.22 21.70
C GLU A 18 3.28 -5.57 21.56
N GLU A 19 1.97 -5.60 21.84
CA GLU A 19 1.11 -6.78 21.70
C GLU A 19 0.97 -7.20 20.23
N ARG A 20 1.18 -6.26 19.30
CA ARG A 20 1.06 -6.46 17.86
C ARG A 20 2.33 -7.00 17.19
N ARG A 21 3.41 -7.23 17.94
CA ARG A 21 4.69 -7.73 17.39
C ARG A 21 4.69 -9.22 17.11
N ASN A 22 3.92 -10.01 17.87
CA ASN A 22 3.88 -11.45 17.71
C ASN A 22 2.81 -11.87 16.70
N PHE A 23 3.21 -11.98 15.43
CA PHE A 23 2.31 -12.36 14.35
C PHE A 23 1.68 -13.75 14.56
N ILE A 24 2.39 -14.70 15.18
CA ILE A 24 1.90 -16.07 15.40
C ILE A 24 0.65 -16.07 16.29
N ILE A 25 0.60 -15.17 17.28
CA ILE A 25 -0.54 -15.06 18.19
C ILE A 25 -1.71 -14.31 17.54
N LEU A 26 -1.41 -13.29 16.72
CA LEU A 26 -2.43 -12.47 16.06
C LEU A 26 -3.12 -13.21 14.92
N TYR A 27 -2.38 -14.09 14.25
CA TYR A 27 -2.82 -14.82 13.09
C TYR A 27 -3.73 -15.98 13.48
N ARG A 28 -4.96 -15.97 12.97
CA ARG A 28 -5.96 -17.01 13.19
C ARG A 28 -6.70 -17.32 11.90
N ARG A 29 -6.79 -18.61 11.57
CA ARG A 29 -7.67 -19.10 10.51
C ARG A 29 -9.03 -19.44 11.12
N ALA A 30 -10.10 -18.98 10.51
CA ALA A 30 -11.48 -19.27 10.89
C ALA A 30 -12.35 -19.36 9.63
N THR A 31 -13.44 -20.10 9.69
CA THR A 31 -14.42 -20.15 8.58
C THR A 31 -15.35 -18.93 8.62
N ILE A 32 -15.97 -18.56 7.48
CA ILE A 32 -17.00 -17.51 7.45
C ILE A 32 -18.12 -17.82 8.45
N ALA A 33 -18.57 -19.08 8.49
CA ALA A 33 -19.59 -19.52 9.44
C ALA A 33 -19.17 -19.33 10.91
N GLU A 34 -17.90 -19.59 11.26
CA GLU A 34 -17.39 -19.34 12.61
C GLU A 34 -17.35 -17.85 12.95
N LEU A 35 -16.94 -17.00 12.00
CA LEU A 35 -16.87 -15.56 12.20
C LEU A 35 -18.26 -14.95 12.40
N GLU A 36 -19.25 -15.35 11.60
CA GLU A 36 -20.64 -14.91 11.75
C GLU A 36 -21.24 -15.32 13.10
N ARG A 37 -20.87 -16.49 13.64
CA ARG A 37 -21.30 -16.92 14.98
C ARG A 37 -20.67 -16.08 16.09
N ASN A 38 -19.42 -15.65 15.92
CA ASN A 38 -18.66 -14.94 16.94
C ASN A 38 -18.87 -13.41 16.90
N PHE A 39 -19.26 -12.85 15.76
CA PHE A 39 -19.41 -11.41 15.53
C PHE A 39 -20.79 -11.12 14.93
N THR A 40 -21.80 -10.96 15.79
CA THR A 40 -23.20 -10.87 15.33
C THR A 40 -23.61 -9.48 14.87
N HIS A 41 -22.87 -8.43 15.24
CA HIS A 41 -23.19 -7.04 14.89
C HIS A 41 -22.43 -6.56 13.65
N ILE A 42 -21.50 -7.37 13.14
CA ILE A 42 -20.76 -7.11 11.90
C ILE A 42 -21.23 -8.12 10.86
N PRO A 43 -21.91 -7.69 9.78
CA PRO A 43 -22.38 -8.61 8.74
C PRO A 43 -21.22 -9.02 7.81
N ILE A 44 -20.29 -9.83 8.31
CA ILE A 44 -19.03 -10.20 7.67
C ILE A 44 -19.28 -10.84 6.30
N ARG A 45 -20.17 -11.83 6.21
CA ARG A 45 -20.54 -12.51 4.97
C ARG A 45 -21.08 -11.54 3.93
N ALA A 46 -21.98 -10.64 4.32
CA ALA A 46 -22.57 -9.68 3.40
C ALA A 46 -21.52 -8.67 2.90
N LEU A 47 -20.63 -8.20 3.78
CA LEU A 47 -19.53 -7.30 3.43
C LEU A 47 -18.56 -7.97 2.46
N LEU A 48 -18.14 -9.20 2.76
CA LEU A 48 -17.24 -9.95 1.88
C LEU A 48 -17.89 -10.27 0.54
N GLN A 49 -19.13 -10.78 0.54
CA GLN A 49 -19.83 -11.10 -0.70
C GLN A 49 -20.04 -9.86 -1.58
N ARG A 50 -20.24 -8.68 -1.00
CA ARG A 50 -20.30 -7.42 -1.74
C ARG A 50 -19.00 -7.10 -2.46
N GLU A 51 -17.85 -7.27 -1.81
CA GLU A 51 -16.55 -7.00 -2.43
C GLU A 51 -16.18 -8.07 -3.48
N PHE A 52 -16.40 -9.36 -3.18
CA PHE A 52 -16.08 -10.46 -4.09
C PHE A 52 -17.03 -10.56 -5.29
N SER A 53 -18.26 -10.06 -5.18
CA SER A 53 -19.18 -9.99 -6.33
C SER A 53 -18.69 -9.02 -7.42
N LEU A 54 -17.83 -8.04 -7.09
CA LEU A 54 -17.18 -7.18 -8.09
C LEU A 54 -16.25 -7.98 -9.03
N ALA A 55 -15.80 -9.15 -8.59
CA ALA A 55 -14.98 -10.08 -9.37
C ALA A 55 -15.77 -11.33 -9.82
N ASN A 56 -17.10 -11.33 -9.71
CA ASN A 56 -17.98 -12.48 -9.98
C ASN A 56 -17.64 -13.73 -9.16
N ILE A 57 -17.14 -13.56 -7.93
CA ILE A 57 -16.83 -14.66 -7.02
C ILE A 57 -17.96 -14.81 -6.00
N THR A 58 -18.45 -16.03 -5.83
CA THR A 58 -19.44 -16.41 -4.81
C THR A 58 -18.72 -17.11 -3.67
N LEU A 59 -18.96 -16.67 -2.43
CA LEU A 59 -18.31 -17.23 -1.25
C LEU A 59 -19.22 -18.28 -0.59
N ALA A 60 -18.67 -19.45 -0.29
CA ALA A 60 -19.33 -20.47 0.51
C ALA A 60 -19.11 -20.23 2.02
N ASP A 61 -19.96 -20.79 2.87
CA ASP A 61 -19.92 -20.55 4.32
C ASP A 61 -18.75 -21.25 5.03
N ASP A 62 -18.22 -22.30 4.43
CA ASP A 62 -17.07 -23.07 4.87
C ASP A 62 -15.72 -22.51 4.39
N GLU A 63 -15.74 -21.42 3.61
CA GLU A 63 -14.51 -20.75 3.15
C GLU A 63 -13.66 -20.27 4.33
N THR A 64 -12.37 -20.56 4.25
CA THR A 64 -11.41 -20.22 5.30
C THR A 64 -10.86 -18.82 5.11
N ILE A 65 -10.92 -18.01 6.17
CA ILE A 65 -10.38 -16.65 6.19
C ILE A 65 -9.21 -16.58 7.15
N GLU A 66 -8.12 -16.01 6.66
CA GLU A 66 -6.98 -15.64 7.49
C GLU A 66 -7.24 -14.27 8.12
N THR A 67 -7.43 -14.26 9.43
CA THR A 67 -7.72 -13.06 10.21
C THR A 67 -6.54 -12.68 11.07
N ILE A 68 -6.32 -11.36 11.20
CA ILE A 68 -5.32 -10.81 12.10
C ILE A 68 -6.08 -10.11 13.23
N SER A 69 -5.74 -10.44 14.47
CA SER A 69 -6.26 -9.75 15.67
C SER A 69 -7.77 -9.94 15.90
N LEU A 70 -8.26 -11.19 15.96
CA LEU A 70 -9.64 -11.52 16.34
C LEU A 70 -10.10 -10.86 17.65
N ALA A 71 -9.21 -10.68 18.62
CA ALA A 71 -9.50 -10.02 19.88
C ALA A 71 -9.96 -8.55 19.70
N TYR A 72 -9.44 -7.85 18.69
CA TYR A 72 -9.90 -6.51 18.36
C TYR A 72 -11.32 -6.54 17.79
N TYR A 73 -11.61 -7.47 16.89
CA TYR A 73 -12.96 -7.62 16.31
C TYR A 73 -14.01 -7.96 17.38
N ALA A 74 -13.66 -8.73 18.40
CA ALA A 74 -14.56 -9.02 19.52
C ALA A 74 -14.93 -7.76 20.31
N LYS A 75 -13.92 -6.93 20.65
CA LYS A 75 -14.15 -5.63 21.30
C LYS A 75 -14.90 -4.65 20.40
N LEU A 76 -14.65 -4.72 19.09
CA LEU A 76 -15.33 -3.89 18.10
C LEU A 76 -16.81 -4.28 17.98
N ASP A 77 -17.13 -5.57 17.95
CA ASP A 77 -18.52 -6.06 17.90
C ASP A 77 -19.31 -5.56 19.11
N GLU A 78 -18.74 -5.68 20.32
CA GLU A 78 -19.32 -5.13 21.54
C GLU A 78 -19.46 -3.60 21.51
N PHE A 79 -18.44 -2.91 20.99
CA PHE A 79 -18.45 -1.46 20.85
C PHE A 79 -19.56 -0.99 19.89
N LEU A 80 -19.73 -1.69 18.76
CA LEU A 80 -20.74 -1.36 17.75
C LEU A 80 -22.16 -1.60 18.25
N ARG A 81 -22.38 -2.57 19.14
CA ARG A 81 -23.69 -2.80 19.78
C ARG A 81 -24.22 -1.57 20.52
N CYS A 82 -23.33 -0.81 21.16
CA CYS A 82 -23.68 0.37 21.97
C CYS A 82 -23.39 1.70 21.24
N ALA A 83 -22.89 1.65 20.00
CA ALA A 83 -22.55 2.85 19.25
C ALA A 83 -23.81 3.54 18.73
N ASP A 84 -23.86 4.85 18.90
CA ASP A 84 -24.88 5.69 18.28
C ASP A 84 -24.73 5.65 16.74
N PRO A 85 -25.77 5.24 15.98
CA PRO A 85 -25.70 5.11 14.52
C PRO A 85 -25.33 6.42 13.83
N ASP A 86 -25.82 7.57 14.31
CA ASP A 86 -25.53 8.88 13.71
C ASP A 86 -24.06 9.25 13.89
N THR A 87 -23.51 9.04 15.10
CA THR A 87 -22.09 9.23 15.38
C THR A 87 -21.22 8.29 14.54
N LEU A 88 -21.60 7.02 14.39
CA LEU A 88 -20.88 6.06 13.56
C LEU A 88 -20.87 6.48 12.09
N TYR A 89 -22.02 6.90 11.55
CA TYR A 89 -22.14 7.37 10.17
C TYR A 89 -21.32 8.64 9.93
N ASN A 90 -21.41 9.62 10.83
CA ASN A 90 -20.63 10.85 10.77
C ASN A 90 -19.13 10.58 10.86
N TYR A 91 -18.70 9.66 11.72
CA TYR A 91 -17.31 9.25 11.82
C TYR A 91 -16.81 8.55 10.54
N ALA A 92 -17.60 7.64 9.96
CA ALA A 92 -17.28 7.00 8.69
C ALA A 92 -17.17 8.03 7.54
N GLY A 93 -18.10 8.99 7.49
CA GLY A 93 -18.06 10.12 6.57
C GLY A 93 -16.80 10.98 6.74
N LEU A 94 -16.42 11.31 7.98
CA LEU A 94 -15.19 12.02 8.29
C LEU A 94 -13.95 11.25 7.81
N ARG A 95 -13.86 9.96 8.10
CA ARG A 95 -12.74 9.11 7.63
C ARG A 95 -12.66 9.09 6.10
N ARG A 96 -13.81 9.03 5.42
CA ARG A 96 -13.86 9.10 3.95
C ARG A 96 -13.39 10.46 3.44
N MET A 97 -13.86 11.56 4.02
CA MET A 97 -13.45 12.92 3.63
C MET A 97 -11.95 13.13 3.83
N LEU A 98 -11.39 12.70 4.96
CA LEU A 98 -9.95 12.78 5.23
C LEU A 98 -9.12 11.99 4.21
N GLY A 99 -9.62 10.85 3.73
CA GLY A 99 -8.96 10.07 2.67
C GLY A 99 -8.85 10.80 1.32
N TRP A 100 -9.72 11.77 1.06
CA TRP A 100 -9.76 12.55 -0.19
C TRP A 100 -9.25 13.99 -0.01
N ALA A 101 -8.93 14.39 1.22
CA ALA A 101 -8.60 15.78 1.55
C ALA A 101 -7.35 16.28 0.82
N SER A 102 -6.40 15.41 0.46
CA SER A 102 -5.20 15.76 -0.32
C SER A 102 -5.49 16.06 -1.80
N VAL A 103 -6.60 15.56 -2.34
CA VAL A 103 -6.98 15.72 -3.76
C VAL A 103 -8.22 16.59 -3.96
N GLY A 104 -8.84 17.06 -2.87
CA GLY A 104 -9.98 17.98 -2.88
C GLY A 104 -9.63 19.40 -3.33
N SER A 105 -10.52 20.36 -3.10
CA SER A 105 -10.30 21.78 -3.42
C SER A 105 -9.17 22.40 -2.58
N LYS A 106 -8.78 23.64 -2.87
CA LYS A 106 -7.71 24.33 -2.15
C LYS A 106 -8.01 24.43 -0.64
N GLU A 107 -9.27 24.66 -0.30
CA GLU A 107 -9.76 24.77 1.06
C GLU A 107 -9.56 23.46 1.84
N TYR A 108 -9.94 22.33 1.24
CA TYR A 108 -9.72 21.00 1.83
C TYR A 108 -8.24 20.68 2.00
N ARG A 109 -7.41 20.99 0.99
CA ARG A 109 -5.97 20.74 1.06
C ARG A 109 -5.30 21.58 2.14
N ASN A 110 -5.69 22.85 2.28
CA ASN A 110 -5.18 23.73 3.33
C ASN A 110 -5.55 23.20 4.72
N ALA A 111 -6.82 22.81 4.93
CA ALA A 111 -7.26 22.23 6.20
C ALA A 111 -6.52 20.92 6.52
N TRP A 112 -6.31 20.07 5.52
CA TRP A 112 -5.51 18.85 5.65
C TRP A 112 -4.05 19.17 5.99
N PHE A 113 -3.48 20.24 5.42
CA PHE A 113 -2.12 20.66 5.73
C PHE A 113 -1.99 21.18 7.16
N GLU A 114 -2.93 21.98 7.68
CA GLU A 114 -2.91 22.40 9.09
C GLU A 114 -2.89 21.18 10.04
N LEU A 115 -3.69 20.15 9.75
CA LEU A 115 -3.63 18.90 10.51
C LEU A 115 -2.26 18.22 10.41
N LYS A 116 -1.66 18.17 9.22
CA LYS A 116 -0.31 17.62 9.02
C LYS A 116 0.77 18.44 9.74
N LYS A 117 0.62 19.76 9.87
CA LYS A 117 1.57 20.60 10.64
C LYS A 117 1.62 20.17 12.10
N VAL A 118 0.45 20.00 12.71
CA VAL A 118 0.35 19.57 14.12
C VAL A 118 0.81 18.12 14.28
N ARG A 119 0.39 17.22 13.38
CA ARG A 119 0.67 15.78 13.49
C ARG A 119 2.13 15.42 13.21
N TYR A 120 2.76 16.07 12.24
CA TYR A 120 4.09 15.71 11.74
C TYR A 120 5.13 16.83 11.88
N GLY A 121 4.77 17.99 12.44
CA GLY A 121 5.69 19.11 12.60
C GLY A 121 6.08 19.81 11.29
N LEU A 122 5.28 19.69 10.23
CA LEU A 122 5.59 20.28 8.93
C LEU A 122 5.49 21.81 8.97
N ARG A 123 6.49 22.50 8.39
CA ARG A 123 6.51 23.97 8.29
C ARG A 123 6.01 24.49 6.94
N LYS A 124 6.17 23.72 5.87
CA LYS A 124 5.81 24.12 4.49
C LYS A 124 5.26 22.92 3.72
N GLU A 125 4.32 23.18 2.83
CA GLU A 125 3.85 22.17 1.86
C GLU A 125 4.97 21.81 0.88
N LYS A 126 4.94 20.56 0.40
CA LYS A 126 5.80 20.16 -0.70
C LYS A 126 5.37 20.90 -1.97
N PRO A 127 6.31 21.25 -2.87
CA PRO A 127 5.96 21.73 -4.20
C PRO A 127 4.98 20.78 -4.90
N ARG A 128 3.99 21.33 -5.62
CA ARG A 128 2.94 20.53 -6.25
C ARG A 128 3.47 19.42 -7.17
N TRP A 129 4.56 19.69 -7.88
CA TRP A 129 5.17 18.70 -8.78
C TRP A 129 5.70 17.48 -8.01
N GLU A 130 6.22 17.65 -6.80
CA GLU A 130 6.68 16.53 -5.96
C GLU A 130 5.50 15.68 -5.49
N GLU A 131 4.39 16.32 -5.09
CA GLU A 131 3.16 15.60 -4.73
C GLU A 131 2.62 14.79 -5.91
N CYS A 132 2.63 15.36 -7.11
CA CYS A 132 2.20 14.66 -8.32
C CYS A 132 3.11 13.46 -8.63
N VAL A 133 4.44 13.64 -8.57
CA VAL A 133 5.39 12.53 -8.79
C VAL A 133 5.19 11.44 -7.74
N GLN A 134 5.03 11.81 -6.47
CA GLN A 134 4.78 10.85 -5.39
C GLN A 134 3.45 10.11 -5.60
N SER A 135 2.38 10.81 -5.97
CA SER A 135 1.09 10.19 -6.27
C SER A 135 1.16 9.20 -7.43
N VAL A 136 1.91 9.51 -8.50
CA VAL A 136 2.12 8.57 -9.61
C VAL A 136 2.94 7.38 -9.13
N ASN A 137 4.01 7.61 -8.38
CA ASN A 137 4.84 6.53 -7.84
C ASN A 137 4.07 5.61 -6.87
N ASP A 138 3.15 6.14 -6.07
CA ASP A 138 2.33 5.36 -5.13
C ASP A 138 1.31 4.46 -5.84
N LYS A 139 0.89 4.83 -7.06
CA LYS A 139 -0.08 4.07 -7.87
C LYS A 139 0.58 3.21 -8.96
N MET A 140 1.76 3.60 -9.41
CA MET A 140 2.46 3.03 -10.57
C MET A 140 3.96 2.81 -10.27
N SER A 141 4.28 2.34 -9.06
CA SER A 141 5.66 2.19 -8.59
C SER A 141 6.52 1.33 -9.53
N GLU A 142 5.96 0.24 -10.06
CA GLU A 142 6.67 -0.65 -10.97
C GLU A 142 7.06 0.04 -12.28
N SER A 143 6.13 0.78 -12.89
CA SER A 143 6.37 1.50 -14.16
C SER A 143 7.35 2.65 -13.99
N VAL A 144 7.18 3.45 -12.93
CA VAL A 144 8.13 4.52 -12.61
C VAL A 144 9.51 3.95 -12.31
N GLY A 145 9.57 2.83 -11.58
CA GLY A 145 10.81 2.11 -11.28
C GLY A 145 11.53 1.58 -12.53
N TYR A 146 10.78 1.02 -13.48
CA TYR A 146 11.32 0.55 -14.77
C TYR A 146 12.02 1.68 -15.54
N LEU A 147 11.34 2.83 -15.68
CA LEU A 147 11.90 4.00 -16.38
C LEU A 147 13.12 4.56 -15.66
N TYR A 148 13.07 4.61 -14.33
CA TYR A 148 14.20 5.06 -13.52
C TYR A 148 15.42 4.16 -13.75
N VAL A 149 15.22 2.84 -13.73
CA VAL A 149 16.30 1.87 -14.00
C VAL A 149 16.88 2.05 -15.38
N GLN A 150 16.05 2.15 -16.42
CA GLN A 150 16.54 2.32 -17.79
C GLN A 150 17.44 3.55 -17.97
N GLN A 151 17.14 4.63 -17.23
CA GLN A 151 17.85 5.90 -17.40
C GLN A 151 19.02 6.10 -16.43
N LYS A 152 18.97 5.46 -15.25
CA LYS A 152 19.85 5.79 -14.12
C LYS A 152 20.56 4.61 -13.49
N PHE A 153 20.12 3.38 -13.73
CA PHE A 153 20.69 2.20 -13.08
C PHE A 153 21.56 1.40 -14.06
N SER A 154 22.85 1.28 -13.76
CA SER A 154 23.80 0.55 -14.60
C SER A 154 23.83 -0.94 -14.26
N GLN A 155 24.27 -1.75 -15.22
CA GLN A 155 24.39 -3.19 -15.03
C GLN A 155 25.54 -3.55 -14.06
N GLU A 156 26.58 -2.71 -14.00
CA GLU A 156 27.71 -2.86 -13.07
C GLU A 156 27.23 -2.71 -11.62
N ALA A 157 26.42 -1.68 -11.34
CA ALA A 157 25.82 -1.49 -10.03
C ALA A 157 24.95 -2.69 -9.60
N LYS A 158 24.28 -3.35 -10.57
CA LYS A 158 23.54 -4.60 -10.31
C LYS A 158 24.47 -5.68 -9.74
N GLN A 159 25.59 -5.92 -10.42
CA GLN A 159 26.51 -6.99 -10.07
C GLN A 159 27.18 -6.71 -8.73
N GLU A 160 27.55 -5.46 -8.47
CA GLU A 160 28.15 -5.05 -7.21
C GLU A 160 27.20 -5.29 -6.02
N VAL A 161 25.92 -4.92 -6.14
CA VAL A 161 24.93 -5.16 -5.08
C VAL A 161 24.66 -6.65 -4.87
N LEU A 162 24.62 -7.44 -5.95
CA LEU A 162 24.43 -8.89 -5.85
C LEU A 162 25.64 -9.58 -5.20
N ASP A 163 26.86 -9.14 -5.52
CA ASP A 163 28.07 -9.62 -4.86
C ASP A 163 28.08 -9.24 -3.38
N MET A 164 27.78 -7.99 -3.03
CA MET A 164 27.67 -7.54 -1.65
C MET A 164 26.63 -8.37 -0.86
N ALA A 165 25.44 -8.62 -1.42
CA ALA A 165 24.43 -9.46 -0.79
C ALA A 165 24.94 -10.89 -0.55
N SER A 166 25.70 -11.44 -1.50
CA SER A 166 26.32 -12.77 -1.38
C SER A 166 27.35 -12.82 -0.26
N ARG A 167 28.19 -11.79 -0.16
CA ARG A 167 29.19 -11.66 0.92
C ARG A 167 28.52 -11.54 2.29
N ILE A 168 27.44 -10.78 2.40
CA ILE A 168 26.67 -10.65 3.65
C ILE A 168 26.07 -12.00 4.05
N MET A 169 25.46 -12.72 3.11
CA MET A 169 24.92 -14.06 3.38
C MET A 169 26.01 -15.05 3.82
N ALA A 170 27.19 -15.01 3.17
CA ALA A 170 28.32 -15.85 3.55
C ALA A 170 28.86 -15.51 4.96
N ALA A 171 28.98 -14.22 5.29
CA ALA A 171 29.40 -13.77 6.61
C ALA A 171 28.38 -14.16 7.71
N PHE A 172 27.08 -14.07 7.38
CA PHE A 172 26.02 -14.54 8.27
C PHE A 172 26.09 -16.05 8.48
N ASN A 173 26.33 -16.85 7.43
CA ASN A 173 26.51 -18.30 7.58
C ASN A 173 27.68 -18.62 8.51
N LYS A 174 28.83 -17.95 8.33
CA LYS A 174 29.99 -18.11 9.22
C LYS A 174 29.62 -17.79 10.68
N SER A 175 28.93 -16.68 10.89
CA SER A 175 28.48 -16.27 12.23
C SER A 175 27.52 -17.29 12.86
N LEU A 176 26.64 -17.92 12.07
CA LEU A 176 25.73 -18.98 12.54
C LEU A 176 26.46 -20.23 13.04
N GLN A 177 27.65 -20.54 12.50
CA GLN A 177 28.45 -21.68 12.96
C GLN A 177 29.17 -21.38 14.27
N GLU A 178 29.54 -20.12 14.51
CA GLU A 178 30.33 -19.69 15.68
C GLU A 178 29.48 -19.40 16.94
N ILE A 179 28.15 -19.23 16.81
CA ILE A 179 27.29 -18.93 17.96
C ILE A 179 27.09 -20.13 18.89
N GLU A 180 27.27 -19.90 20.19
CA GLU A 180 27.16 -20.94 21.23
C GLU A 180 25.76 -21.03 21.85
N TRP A 181 24.91 -20.01 21.69
CA TRP A 181 23.59 -19.96 22.32
C TRP A 181 22.51 -20.77 21.58
N MET A 182 22.79 -21.24 20.36
CA MET A 182 21.88 -22.07 19.55
C MET A 182 22.33 -23.53 19.55
N ASP A 183 21.36 -24.45 19.63
CA ASP A 183 21.62 -25.87 19.45
C ASP A 183 21.88 -26.23 17.97
N GLU A 184 22.48 -27.40 17.75
CA GLU A 184 22.86 -27.86 16.41
C GLU A 184 21.64 -28.08 15.49
N GLN A 185 20.50 -28.50 16.05
CA GLN A 185 19.28 -28.69 15.28
C GLN A 185 18.75 -27.35 14.73
N THR A 186 18.70 -26.30 15.56
CA THR A 186 18.24 -24.97 15.12
C THR A 186 19.25 -24.32 14.19
N LYS A 187 20.56 -24.53 14.38
CA LYS A 187 21.59 -24.08 13.41
C LYS A 187 21.38 -24.69 12.03
N CYS A 188 21.14 -26.00 11.95
CA CYS A 188 20.88 -26.68 10.68
C CYS A 188 19.63 -26.09 9.97
N GLN A 189 18.55 -25.85 10.71
CA GLN A 189 17.35 -25.20 10.15
C GLN A 189 17.60 -23.74 9.71
N ALA A 190 18.40 -23.00 10.46
CA ALA A 190 18.77 -21.62 10.11
C ALA A 190 19.61 -21.57 8.82
N GLU A 191 20.54 -22.51 8.65
CA GLU A 191 21.33 -22.66 7.43
C GLU A 191 20.46 -23.05 6.23
N GLU A 192 19.55 -24.02 6.40
CA GLU A 192 18.60 -24.39 5.33
C GLU A 192 17.76 -23.18 4.90
N LYS A 193 17.29 -22.38 5.86
CA LYS A 193 16.55 -21.15 5.57
C LYS A 193 17.41 -20.15 4.81
N LEU A 194 18.67 -19.95 5.22
CA LEU A 194 19.60 -19.04 4.57
C LEU A 194 19.86 -19.43 3.11
N GLN A 195 20.05 -20.74 2.84
CA GLN A 195 20.23 -21.26 1.48
C GLN A 195 18.99 -21.04 0.60
N LYS A 196 17.80 -21.07 1.20
CA LYS A 196 16.51 -20.80 0.52
C LYS A 196 16.19 -19.31 0.34
N MET A 197 16.96 -18.39 0.94
CA MET A 197 16.70 -16.96 0.78
C MET A 197 17.00 -16.48 -0.65
N GLU A 198 15.96 -16.06 -1.37
CA GLU A 198 16.11 -15.49 -2.70
C GLU A 198 16.63 -14.05 -2.63
N ARG A 199 17.70 -13.77 -3.40
CA ARG A 199 18.23 -12.41 -3.58
C ARG A 199 17.42 -11.67 -4.64
N LYS A 200 16.29 -11.09 -4.24
CA LYS A 200 15.46 -10.26 -5.12
C LYS A 200 15.87 -8.79 -5.04
N LEU A 201 16.46 -8.29 -6.12
CA LEU A 201 16.58 -6.86 -6.36
C LEU A 201 15.29 -6.39 -7.05
N HIS A 202 14.36 -5.81 -6.27
CA HIS A 202 12.97 -5.54 -6.64
C HIS A 202 12.78 -4.92 -8.04
N ILE A 203 13.70 -4.06 -8.47
CA ILE A 203 13.58 -3.34 -9.75
C ILE A 203 14.11 -4.16 -10.95
N LEU A 204 14.75 -5.32 -10.73
CA LEU A 204 15.55 -6.03 -11.75
C LEU A 204 15.39 -7.56 -11.77
N THR A 205 14.46 -8.14 -11.01
CA THR A 205 14.27 -9.60 -10.98
C THR A 205 12.99 -10.05 -11.67
N GLY A 206 13.13 -10.52 -12.90
CA GLY A 206 12.50 -11.75 -13.41
C GLY A 206 11.04 -11.70 -13.85
N SER A 207 10.22 -10.77 -13.36
CA SER A 207 8.84 -10.54 -13.83
C SER A 207 8.66 -9.09 -14.32
N SER A 208 9.15 -8.10 -13.57
CA SER A 208 9.10 -6.67 -13.94
C SER A 208 9.98 -6.30 -15.15
N MET A 209 11.00 -7.11 -15.48
CA MET A 209 11.83 -6.96 -16.68
C MET A 209 11.46 -7.94 -17.80
N ARG A 210 10.63 -8.96 -17.49
CA ARG A 210 9.94 -9.78 -18.51
C ARG A 210 8.73 -9.03 -19.07
N ARG A 211 8.15 -8.15 -18.26
CA ARG A 211 7.14 -7.19 -18.68
C ARG A 211 7.78 -6.16 -19.61
N THR A 212 7.33 -6.20 -20.84
CA THR A 212 7.55 -5.17 -21.84
C THR A 212 6.73 -3.92 -21.51
N SER A 213 6.97 -2.79 -22.18
CA SER A 213 6.08 -1.63 -22.06
C SER A 213 4.62 -2.00 -22.30
N LYS A 214 4.36 -2.96 -23.20
CA LYS A 214 3.04 -3.53 -23.48
C LYS A 214 2.38 -4.19 -22.27
N ASP A 215 3.11 -4.96 -21.48
CA ASP A 215 2.54 -5.62 -20.30
C ASP A 215 2.10 -4.61 -19.22
N PHE A 216 2.81 -3.49 -19.10
CA PHE A 216 2.38 -2.40 -18.24
C PHE A 216 1.14 -1.71 -18.81
N ILE A 217 1.11 -1.46 -20.12
CA ILE A 217 -0.05 -0.87 -20.82
C ILE A 217 -1.31 -1.72 -20.61
N ASP A 218 -1.22 -3.04 -20.79
CA ASP A 218 -2.36 -3.95 -20.63
C ASP A 218 -2.90 -3.95 -19.19
N ILE A 219 -2.01 -3.88 -18.18
CA ILE A 219 -2.40 -3.72 -16.78
C ILE A 219 -3.17 -2.40 -16.58
N TYR A 220 -2.71 -1.30 -17.17
CA TYR A 220 -3.35 0.00 -16.98
C TYR A 220 -4.63 0.18 -17.79
N GLN A 221 -4.74 -0.42 -18.97
CA GLN A 221 -5.97 -0.42 -19.78
C GLN A 221 -7.10 -1.23 -19.12
N SER A 222 -6.77 -2.18 -18.24
CA SER A 222 -7.75 -2.90 -17.42
C SER A 222 -8.35 -2.05 -16.28
N CYS A 223 -7.82 -0.85 -16.01
CA CYS A 223 -8.29 0.03 -14.94
C CYS A 223 -9.63 0.70 -15.32
N PRO A 224 -10.69 0.58 -14.51
CA PRO A 224 -11.99 1.16 -14.84
C PRO A 224 -11.95 2.70 -14.88
N GLN A 225 -12.24 3.27 -16.05
CA GLN A 225 -12.18 4.70 -16.41
C GLN A 225 -13.13 5.64 -15.63
N LYS A 226 -13.79 5.18 -14.57
CA LYS A 226 -14.90 5.92 -13.93
C LYS A 226 -14.54 6.61 -12.61
N THR A 227 -13.26 6.65 -12.24
CA THR A 227 -12.81 7.37 -11.03
C THR A 227 -11.92 8.56 -11.40
N LEU A 228 -12.01 9.67 -10.67
CA LEU A 228 -11.12 10.85 -10.85
C LEU A 228 -9.63 10.47 -10.81
N THR A 229 -9.28 9.50 -9.96
CA THR A 229 -7.95 8.88 -9.91
C THR A 229 -7.65 7.99 -11.12
N GLY A 230 -8.64 7.23 -11.60
CA GLY A 230 -8.53 6.44 -12.83
C GLY A 230 -8.29 7.31 -14.06
N ASN A 231 -9.01 8.43 -14.19
CA ASN A 231 -8.85 9.38 -15.29
C ASN A 231 -7.54 10.16 -15.24
N ALA A 232 -7.05 10.50 -14.05
CA ALA A 232 -5.72 11.10 -13.90
C ALA A 232 -4.59 10.11 -14.25
N VAL A 233 -4.73 8.84 -13.87
CA VAL A 233 -3.76 7.78 -14.16
C VAL A 233 -3.81 7.36 -15.64
N LEU A 234 -5.00 7.20 -16.22
CA LEU A 234 -5.19 6.89 -17.64
C LEU A 234 -4.80 8.05 -18.54
N GLY A 235 -5.14 9.30 -18.21
CA GLY A 235 -4.74 10.45 -19.01
C GLY A 235 -3.23 10.65 -19.06
N VAL A 236 -2.52 10.32 -17.98
CA VAL A 236 -1.06 10.24 -17.97
C VAL A 236 -0.59 9.04 -18.79
N ALA A 237 -1.15 7.84 -18.58
CA ALA A 237 -0.76 6.64 -19.33
C ALA A 237 -1.00 6.76 -20.85
N GLU A 238 -2.11 7.32 -21.31
CA GLU A 238 -2.45 7.55 -22.72
C GLU A 238 -1.55 8.62 -23.36
N GLN A 239 -1.26 9.71 -22.64
CA GLN A 239 -0.24 10.66 -23.08
C GLN A 239 1.15 10.01 -23.17
N TRP A 240 1.45 9.04 -22.31
CA TRP A 240 2.70 8.29 -22.30
C TRP A 240 2.80 7.28 -23.45
N ILE A 241 1.73 6.56 -23.77
CA ILE A 241 1.66 5.61 -24.90
C ILE A 241 1.89 6.34 -26.23
N GLN A 242 1.33 7.54 -26.40
CA GLN A 242 1.59 8.36 -27.59
C GLN A 242 2.99 9.02 -27.63
N ASN A 243 3.79 8.91 -26.55
CA ASN A 243 5.11 9.53 -26.44
C ASN A 243 6.28 8.55 -26.68
N GLU A 244 6.05 7.25 -26.93
CA GLU A 244 7.13 6.29 -27.24
C GLU A 244 7.86 6.58 -28.58
N GLU A 245 7.33 7.47 -29.44
CA GLU A 245 7.95 7.79 -30.75
C GLU A 245 8.75 9.12 -30.85
N ALA A 246 8.86 9.97 -29.83
CA ALA A 246 9.58 11.25 -30.05
C ALA A 246 10.27 11.86 -28.83
N THR A 247 11.56 11.56 -28.70
CA THR A 247 12.48 12.09 -27.67
C THR A 247 12.81 13.59 -27.79
N ALA A 248 12.30 14.32 -28.78
CA ALA A 248 12.45 15.79 -28.86
C ALA A 248 11.27 16.56 -28.22
N THR A 249 10.06 15.99 -28.26
CA THR A 249 8.80 16.66 -27.86
C THR A 249 8.61 16.68 -26.33
N ILE A 250 9.33 15.83 -25.60
CA ILE A 250 9.28 15.74 -24.12
C ILE A 250 9.76 17.04 -23.46
N ARG A 251 10.74 17.75 -24.03
CA ARG A 251 11.14 19.10 -23.56
C ARG A 251 10.04 20.14 -23.78
N GLN A 252 9.20 19.96 -24.79
CA GLN A 252 8.13 20.88 -25.17
C GLN A 252 6.84 20.60 -24.38
N LYS A 253 6.53 19.34 -24.03
CA LYS A 253 5.39 18.97 -23.18
C LYS A 253 5.64 19.18 -21.68
N CYS A 254 6.89 19.05 -21.21
CA CYS A 254 7.26 19.55 -19.87
C CYS A 254 7.06 21.08 -19.71
N ARG A 255 7.09 21.86 -20.80
CA ARG A 255 6.69 23.27 -20.80
C ARG A 255 5.18 23.45 -20.64
N VAL A 256 4.36 22.57 -21.23
CA VAL A 256 2.88 22.61 -21.12
C VAL A 256 2.44 22.25 -19.71
N VAL A 257 3.03 21.21 -19.10
CA VAL A 257 2.77 20.84 -17.69
C VAL A 257 3.24 21.94 -16.73
N ARG A 258 4.36 22.62 -17.02
CA ARG A 258 4.81 23.82 -16.29
C ARG A 258 3.89 25.04 -16.45
N ARG A 259 3.16 25.18 -17.55
CA ARG A 259 2.17 26.26 -17.78
C ARG A 259 0.87 26.01 -17.03
N CYS A 260 0.33 24.79 -17.10
CA CYS A 260 -0.88 24.43 -16.35
C CYS A 260 -0.65 24.41 -14.82
N CYS A 261 0.55 24.09 -14.34
CA CYS A 261 0.89 24.25 -12.92
C CYS A 261 1.00 25.72 -12.45
N ARG A 262 1.03 26.71 -13.36
CA ARG A 262 1.02 28.15 -13.04
C ARG A 262 -0.35 28.81 -13.19
N GLY A 263 -1.40 28.07 -13.54
CA GLY A 263 -2.75 28.61 -13.68
C GLY A 263 -3.03 29.38 -14.97
N GLU A 264 -2.15 29.29 -15.97
CA GLU A 264 -2.28 29.97 -17.27
C GLU A 264 -2.70 28.97 -18.38
N CYS A 265 -3.84 28.30 -18.20
CA CYS A 265 -4.42 27.43 -19.25
C CYS A 265 -5.70 28.08 -19.78
N VAL A 266 -5.61 28.67 -20.97
CA VAL A 266 -6.72 28.88 -21.92
C VAL A 266 -6.59 27.79 -22.97
#